data_AF-A0A946FDS1-F1
#
_entry.id   AF-A0A946FDS1-F1
#
_cell.length_a   1.000
_cell.length_b   1.000
_cell.length_c   1.000
_cell.angle_alpha   90.00
_cell.angle_beta   90.00
_cell.angle_gamma   90.00
#
_symmetry.space_group_name_H-M   'P 1'
#
loop_
_entity.id
_entity.type
_entity.pdbx_description
1 polymer ?
#
loop_
_entity_poly.entity_id
_entity_poly.type
_entity_poly.pdbx_seq_one_letter_code
_entity_poly.pdbx_strand_id
1 'polypeptide(L)' 'MRGQRFAIIVDDGVATHVAVEAPGQLDVSKAESVLEALS' A
#
# COMPACT_ATOMS: atom_id res chain seq x y z
N MET A 1 -6.48 18.70 6.71
CA MET A 1 -5.35 17.99 6.07
C MET A 1 -5.76 16.52 5.92
N ARG A 2 -5.68 15.95 4.71
CA ARG A 2 -5.94 14.51 4.50
C ARG A 2 -4.71 13.72 4.93
N GLY A 3 -4.89 12.56 5.55
CA GLY A 3 -3.77 11.68 5.91
C GLY A 3 -3.00 11.14 4.70
N GLN A 4 -1.72 10.83 4.89
CA GLN A 4 -0.89 10.13 3.92
C GLN A 4 -1.50 8.74 3.66
N ARG A 5 -1.89 8.46 2.41
CA ARG A 5 -2.49 7.17 2.05
C ARG A 5 -1.39 6.17 1.75
N PHE A 6 -1.59 4.93 2.18
CA PHE A 6 -0.70 3.82 1.91
C PHE A 6 -1.44 2.48 2.02
N ALA A 7 -0.82 1.40 1.53
CA ALA A 7 -1.17 0.01 1.82
C ALA A 7 0.05 -0.71 2.41
N ILE A 8 -0.19 -1.76 3.20
CA ILE A 8 0.87 -2.56 3.84
C ILE A 8 0.51 -4.04 3.75
N ILE A 9 1.49 -4.88 3.39
CA ILE A 9 1.41 -6.34 3.54
C ILE A 9 2.20 -6.69 4.79
N VAL A 10 1.56 -7.40 5.70
CA VAL A 10 2.15 -7.81 6.98
C VAL A 10 2.15 -9.33 7.05
N ASP A 11 3.33 -9.90 7.29
CA ASP A 11 3.52 -11.33 7.54
C ASP A 11 4.15 -11.51 8.93
N ASP A 12 3.50 -12.27 9.79
CA ASP A 12 3.86 -12.48 11.20
C ASP A 12 4.27 -11.20 11.96
N GLY A 13 3.51 -10.13 11.78
CA GLY A 13 3.79 -8.82 12.40
C GLY A 13 4.91 -8.02 11.76
N VAL A 14 5.56 -8.53 10.70
CA VAL A 14 6.59 -7.84 9.92
C VAL A 14 5.97 -7.21 8.67
N ALA A 15 6.23 -5.92 8.46
CA ALA A 15 5.86 -5.24 7.22
C ALA A 15 6.75 -5.72 6.06
N THR A 16 6.25 -6.63 5.24
CA THR A 16 6.98 -7.19 4.10
C THR A 16 6.85 -6.32 2.85
N HIS A 17 5.82 -5.47 2.78
CA HIS A 17 5.64 -4.49 1.72
C HIS A 17 4.92 -3.24 2.23
N VAL A 18 5.36 -2.04 1.84
CA VAL A 18 4.69 -0.76 2.17
C VAL A 18 4.58 0.09 0.90
N ALA A 19 3.35 0.34 0.45
CA ALA A 19 3.06 1.12 -0.74
C ALA A 19 2.49 2.49 -0.35
N VAL A 20 3.32 3.53 -0.37
CA VAL A 20 2.94 4.90 0.02
C VAL A 20 2.56 5.73 -1.20
N GLU A 21 1.40 6.38 -1.14
CA GLU A 21 0.90 7.21 -2.24
C GLU A 21 1.64 8.54 -2.36
N ALA A 22 1.80 9.03 -3.59
CA ALA A 22 2.10 10.44 -3.80
C ALA A 22 0.89 11.32 -3.42
N PRO A 23 1.11 12.61 -3.07
CA PRO A 23 0.01 13.53 -2.80
C PRO A 23 -1.02 13.55 -3.93
N GLY A 24 -2.29 13.28 -3.59
CA GLY A 24 -3.40 13.29 -4.55
C GLY A 24 -3.61 12.00 -5.34
N GLN A 25 -2.72 11.01 -5.24
CA GLN A 25 -2.82 9.77 -6.02
C GLN A 25 -3.54 8.61 -5.30
N LEU A 26 -3.85 7.58 -6.08
CA LEU A 26 -4.43 6.30 -5.67
C LEU A 26 -3.87 5.16 -6.57
N ASP A 27 -2.57 5.18 -6.82
CA ASP A 27 -1.95 4.28 -7.78
C ASP A 27 -1.46 2.98 -7.15
N VAL A 28 -0.83 3.07 -5.97
CA VAL A 28 -0.07 1.95 -5.38
C VAL A 28 -0.77 1.31 -4.18
N SER A 29 -1.79 1.96 -3.62
CA SER A 29 -2.58 1.48 -2.48
C SER A 29 -3.93 0.87 -2.86
N LYS A 30 -4.21 0.74 -4.16
CA LYS A 30 -5.43 0.09 -4.68
C LYS A 30 -5.32 -1.44 -4.59
N ALA A 31 -6.47 -2.11 -4.54
CA ALA A 31 -6.55 -3.56 -4.34
C ALA A 31 -5.80 -4.35 -5.42
N GLU A 32 -5.86 -3.89 -6.67
CA GLU A 32 -5.18 -4.54 -7.79
C GLU A 32 -3.66 -4.54 -7.60
N SER A 33 -3.09 -3.42 -7.15
CA SER A 33 -1.66 -3.29 -6.89
C SER A 33 -1.21 -4.13 -5.70
N VAL A 34 -2.05 -4.25 -4.67
CA VAL A 34 -1.77 -5.14 -3.53
C VAL A 34 -1.82 -6.61 -3.96
N LEU A 35 -2.78 -6.99 -4.81
CA LEU A 35 -2.90 -8.37 -5.31
C LEU A 35 -1.71 -8.75 -6.20
N GLU A 36 -1.24 -7.82 -7.04
CA GLU A 36 -0.03 -8.02 -7.85
C GLU A 36 1.21 -8.26 -6.97
N ALA A 37 1.32 -7.56 -5.83
CA ALA A 37 2.40 -7.76 -4.86
C ALA A 37 2.30 -9.06 -4.04
N LEU A 38 1.16 -9.77 -4.09
CA LEU A 38 0.93 -11.06 -3.42
C LEU A 38 1.13 -12.27 -4.35
N SER A 39 1.32 -12.04 -5.65
CA SER A 39 1.39 -13.07 -6.69
C SER A 39 2.79 -13.65 -6.89
#